data_AF-A0A8H3AH98-F1
#
_entry.id   AF-A0A8H3AH98-F1
#
_cell.length_a   1.000
_cell.length_b   1.000
_cell.length_c   1.000
_cell.angle_alpha   90.00
_cell.angle_beta   90.00
_cell.angle_gamma   90.00
#
_symmetry.space_group_name_H-M   'P 1'
#
loop_
_entity.id
_entity.type
_entity.pdbx_description
1 polymer ?
#
loop_
_entity_poly.entity_id
_entity_poly.type
_entity_poly.pdbx_seq_one_letter_code
_entity_poly.pdbx_strand_id
1 'polypeptide(L)'
;MPFDLYEHEVLKNHSLTLENVCKTEVMVGVGRVSWYTELKIRPRNNIFNFASDKLTAIGGPYDKNDSLLAALCVRVGIAFDKTNHASHSLVSRLVESHSRVVCAIPEHQHFMHTGSPSESILAEAASQYLNSAGVPDIATEGPSVLSLELEKGSIARGERGELAGRLLLTCAHDLALKNTVALASSYVRYHHPLRVLDFLRAMFHEDHHELILKAMPVIDRSIVGQSDAVFLCDAFSDSFVSFSHFVLAEDSKMLSAPALATALVRGMAIQARDGQTSIDAVIPIHMGSLTNPISSKTTSAINLQFNNRKTALDCHVNRSTTVPDPEMPVVSIVFEFGITETMTNPICITSKHPRISRNQKKHYTVTIVITRLLLMDVIPWCLGRSLLKWKRSTRRF
;
A
#
# COMPACT_ATOMS: atom_id res chain seq x y z
N MET A 1 3.27 -17.22 6.38
CA MET A 1 1.93 -17.57 5.83
C MET A 1 1.90 -19.07 5.53
N PRO A 2 0.74 -19.76 5.45
CA PRO A 2 0.69 -21.22 5.25
C PRO A 2 1.32 -21.72 3.92
N PHE A 3 1.67 -20.80 3.01
CA PHE A 3 2.18 -21.13 1.68
C PHE A 3 3.70 -21.01 1.53
N ASP A 4 4.40 -20.34 2.46
CA ASP A 4 5.83 -19.97 2.35
C ASP A 4 6.79 -21.17 2.59
N LEU A 5 6.52 -22.32 1.98
CA LEU A 5 7.27 -23.57 2.20
C LEU A 5 8.72 -23.49 1.73
N TYR A 6 9.02 -22.65 0.73
CA TYR A 6 10.35 -22.50 0.13
C TYR A 6 11.07 -21.21 0.54
N GLU A 7 10.50 -20.40 1.45
CA GLU A 7 11.09 -19.14 1.90
C GLU A 7 12.52 -19.35 2.45
N HIS A 8 12.69 -20.31 3.35
CA HIS A 8 14.01 -20.60 3.91
C HIS A 8 15.02 -21.08 2.84
N GLU A 9 14.57 -21.83 1.83
CA GLU A 9 15.45 -22.29 0.75
C GLU A 9 15.96 -21.14 -0.11
N VAL A 10 15.08 -20.21 -0.48
CA VAL A 10 15.47 -19.07 -1.32
C VAL A 10 16.31 -18.05 -0.54
N LEU A 11 16.02 -17.87 0.76
CA LEU A 11 16.73 -16.90 1.60
C LEU A 11 18.09 -17.39 2.09
N LYS A 12 18.33 -18.71 2.16
CA LYS A 12 19.61 -19.27 2.64
C LYS A 12 20.84 -18.75 1.88
N ASN A 13 20.69 -18.45 0.59
CA ASN A 13 21.78 -18.03 -0.28
C ASN A 13 21.81 -16.51 -0.53
N HIS A 14 20.96 -15.73 0.14
CA HIS A 14 20.82 -14.30 -0.09
C HIS A 14 20.87 -13.53 1.22
N SER A 15 21.58 -12.40 1.23
CA SER A 15 21.43 -11.45 2.33
C SER A 15 20.05 -10.80 2.23
N LEU A 16 19.39 -10.59 3.37
CA LEU A 16 18.11 -9.89 3.46
C LEU A 16 18.34 -8.40 3.23
N THR A 17 18.44 -7.98 1.98
CA THR A 17 18.65 -6.60 1.53
C THR A 17 17.59 -6.26 0.48
N LEU A 18 17.27 -4.97 0.31
CA LEU A 18 16.30 -4.56 -0.70
C LEU A 18 16.73 -4.95 -2.13
N GLU A 19 18.04 -4.93 -2.41
CA GLU A 19 18.59 -5.39 -3.68
C GLU A 19 18.27 -6.88 -3.97
N ASN A 20 18.28 -7.73 -2.96
CA ASN A 20 18.10 -9.17 -3.13
C ASN A 20 16.63 -9.59 -3.10
N VAL A 21 15.82 -9.03 -2.19
CA VAL A 21 14.42 -9.47 -2.02
C VAL A 21 13.55 -9.16 -3.24
N CYS A 22 13.97 -8.21 -4.07
CA CYS A 22 13.30 -7.86 -5.33
C CYS A 22 13.72 -8.73 -6.53
N LYS A 23 14.63 -9.70 -6.33
CA LYS A 23 15.04 -10.64 -7.38
C LYS A 23 14.00 -11.75 -7.54
N THR A 24 13.73 -12.14 -8.79
CA THR A 24 12.70 -13.16 -9.09
C THR A 24 12.96 -14.47 -8.35
N GLU A 25 14.22 -14.89 -8.23
CA GLU A 25 14.63 -16.10 -7.50
C GLU A 25 14.34 -16.06 -5.99
N VAL A 26 14.20 -14.87 -5.40
CA VAL A 26 13.77 -14.69 -4.01
C VAL A 26 12.26 -14.56 -3.93
N MET A 27 11.65 -13.75 -4.82
CA MET A 27 10.20 -13.53 -4.87
C MET A 27 9.39 -14.84 -4.98
N VAL A 28 9.90 -15.85 -5.69
CA VAL A 28 9.22 -17.15 -5.85
C VAL A 28 9.10 -17.96 -4.57
N GLY A 29 9.91 -17.69 -3.55
CA GLY A 29 9.80 -18.36 -2.25
C GLY A 29 8.73 -17.76 -1.34
N VAL A 30 8.15 -16.62 -1.73
CA VAL A 30 7.15 -15.86 -0.98
C VAL A 30 5.77 -16.10 -1.62
N GLY A 31 4.92 -16.89 -0.98
CA GLY A 31 3.62 -17.29 -1.52
C GLY A 31 3.55 -18.76 -1.94
N ARG A 32 2.67 -19.08 -2.90
CA ARG A 32 2.39 -20.47 -3.30
C ARG A 32 3.60 -21.19 -3.90
N VAL A 33 3.72 -22.47 -3.56
CA VAL A 33 4.70 -23.43 -4.10
C VAL A 33 4.79 -23.42 -5.62
N SER A 34 3.66 -23.21 -6.30
CA SER A 34 3.60 -23.19 -7.76
C SER A 34 4.58 -22.20 -8.38
N TRP A 35 4.86 -21.06 -7.74
CA TRP A 35 5.80 -20.08 -8.26
C TRP A 35 7.23 -20.61 -8.29
N TYR A 36 7.68 -21.19 -7.17
CA TYR A 36 8.98 -21.82 -7.07
C TYR A 36 9.12 -22.99 -8.06
N THR A 37 8.12 -23.87 -8.10
CA THR A 37 8.13 -25.04 -9.01
C THR A 37 8.16 -24.62 -10.48
N GLU A 38 7.35 -23.63 -10.88
CA GLU A 38 7.32 -23.14 -12.26
C GLU A 38 8.67 -22.58 -12.69
N LEU A 39 9.32 -21.77 -11.84
CA LEU A 39 10.65 -21.23 -12.15
C LEU A 39 11.70 -22.35 -12.26
N LYS A 40 11.63 -23.39 -11.44
CA LYS A 40 12.57 -24.52 -11.49
C LYS A 40 12.38 -25.38 -12.75
N ILE A 41 11.13 -25.65 -13.14
CA ILE A 41 10.84 -26.50 -14.32
C ILE A 41 11.03 -25.72 -15.62
N ARG A 42 10.65 -24.43 -15.64
CA ARG A 42 10.69 -23.57 -16.84
C ARG A 42 11.42 -22.26 -16.57
N PRO A 43 12.74 -22.29 -16.25
CA PRO A 43 13.49 -21.09 -15.85
C PRO A 43 13.63 -20.02 -16.95
N ARG A 44 13.39 -20.39 -18.21
CA ARG A 44 13.42 -19.46 -19.35
C ARG A 44 12.07 -18.78 -19.59
N ASN A 45 11.00 -19.25 -18.97
CA ASN A 45 9.69 -18.65 -19.11
C ASN A 45 9.58 -17.43 -18.22
N ASN A 46 8.88 -16.40 -18.71
CA ASN A 46 8.52 -15.27 -17.87
C ASN A 46 7.44 -15.72 -16.86
N ILE A 47 7.84 -15.94 -15.62
CA ILE A 47 6.94 -16.36 -14.54
C ILE A 47 5.82 -15.34 -14.28
N PHE A 48 6.04 -14.05 -14.55
CA PHE A 48 5.01 -13.02 -14.38
C PHE A 48 3.91 -13.13 -15.43
N ASN A 49 4.23 -13.59 -16.64
CA ASN A 49 3.20 -13.93 -17.64
C ASN A 49 2.35 -15.10 -17.15
N PHE A 50 2.99 -16.17 -16.66
CA PHE A 50 2.27 -17.31 -16.09
C PHE A 50 1.37 -16.91 -14.91
N ALA A 51 1.85 -16.06 -14.01
CA ALA A 51 1.06 -15.53 -12.91
C ALA A 51 -0.08 -14.61 -13.39
N SER A 52 0.16 -13.81 -14.44
CA SER A 52 -0.87 -12.97 -15.07
C SER A 52 -1.96 -13.82 -15.71
N ASP A 53 -1.60 -14.88 -16.43
CA ASP A 53 -2.55 -15.82 -17.03
C ASP A 53 -3.42 -16.48 -15.95
N LYS A 54 -2.82 -16.88 -14.82
CA LYS A 54 -3.51 -17.43 -13.64
C LYS A 54 -4.40 -16.42 -12.91
N LEU A 55 -4.07 -15.13 -12.98
CA LEU A 55 -4.82 -14.07 -12.33
C LEU A 55 -6.00 -13.60 -13.18
N THR A 56 -5.84 -13.62 -14.50
CA THR A 56 -6.81 -13.05 -15.47
C THR A 56 -7.65 -14.12 -16.17
N ALA A 57 -7.39 -15.41 -15.89
CA ALA A 57 -8.09 -16.53 -16.49
C ALA A 57 -8.08 -16.51 -18.03
N ILE A 58 -6.95 -16.10 -18.63
CA ILE A 58 -6.79 -16.01 -20.09
C ILE A 58 -7.15 -17.35 -20.74
N GLY A 59 -7.97 -17.27 -21.80
CA GLY A 59 -8.40 -18.43 -22.59
C GLY A 59 -9.73 -19.07 -22.16
N GLY A 60 -10.36 -18.57 -21.09
CA GLY A 60 -11.72 -18.98 -20.69
C GLY A 60 -12.80 -17.91 -20.99
N PRO A 61 -14.09 -18.29 -20.93
CA PRO A 61 -15.22 -17.39 -21.20
C PRO A 61 -15.55 -16.46 -20.01
N TYR A 62 -14.55 -15.72 -19.49
CA TYR A 62 -14.67 -14.97 -18.23
C TYR A 62 -14.81 -13.46 -18.41
N ASP A 63 -15.40 -12.80 -17.40
CA ASP A 63 -15.64 -11.35 -17.40
C ASP A 63 -14.33 -10.58 -17.19
N LYS A 64 -14.03 -9.64 -18.09
CA LYS A 64 -12.90 -8.71 -17.96
C LYS A 64 -12.95 -7.93 -16.63
N ASN A 65 -14.15 -7.64 -16.11
CA ASN A 65 -14.33 -6.96 -14.83
C ASN A 65 -13.84 -7.81 -13.66
N ASP A 66 -14.04 -9.13 -13.68
CA ASP A 66 -13.56 -10.03 -12.63
C ASP A 66 -12.02 -10.06 -12.62
N SER A 67 -11.39 -10.04 -13.79
CA SER A 67 -9.92 -9.95 -13.91
C SER A 67 -9.35 -8.64 -13.37
N LEU A 68 -9.99 -7.51 -13.68
CA LEU A 68 -9.60 -6.20 -13.15
C LEU A 68 -9.78 -6.16 -11.62
N LEU A 69 -10.92 -6.65 -11.13
CA LEU A 69 -11.19 -6.71 -9.70
C LEU A 69 -10.22 -7.64 -8.98
N ALA A 70 -9.87 -8.79 -9.55
CA ALA A 70 -8.90 -9.72 -8.97
C ALA A 70 -7.51 -9.07 -8.83
N ALA A 71 -7.06 -8.38 -9.89
CA ALA A 71 -5.80 -7.66 -9.83
C ALA A 71 -5.84 -6.54 -8.78
N LEU A 72 -6.96 -5.82 -8.65
CA LEU A 72 -7.15 -4.85 -7.56
C LEU A 72 -7.18 -5.54 -6.19
N CYS A 73 -7.82 -6.70 -6.02
CA CYS A 73 -7.81 -7.46 -4.77
C CYS A 73 -6.38 -7.77 -4.32
N VAL A 74 -5.51 -8.13 -5.26
CA VAL A 74 -4.09 -8.37 -4.98
C VAL A 74 -3.36 -7.08 -4.63
N ARG A 75 -3.52 -6.01 -5.42
CA ARG A 75 -2.77 -4.75 -5.23
C ARG A 75 -3.20 -3.95 -4.02
N VAL A 76 -4.50 -3.74 -3.84
CA VAL A 76 -5.04 -2.83 -2.81
C VAL A 76 -5.61 -3.57 -1.60
N GLY A 77 -5.76 -4.90 -1.63
CA GLY A 77 -6.18 -5.72 -0.48
C GLY A 77 -7.67 -5.70 -0.16
N ILE A 78 -8.55 -6.24 -1.00
CA ILE A 78 -10.00 -6.08 -0.83
C ILE A 78 -10.62 -7.16 0.08
N ALA A 79 -11.34 -6.72 1.12
CA ALA A 79 -12.26 -7.55 1.90
C ALA A 79 -13.68 -7.47 1.31
N PHE A 80 -14.32 -8.62 1.12
CA PHE A 80 -15.70 -8.71 0.65
C PHE A 80 -16.67 -8.83 1.82
N ASP A 81 -17.84 -8.23 1.67
CA ASP A 81 -18.92 -8.30 2.65
C ASP A 81 -19.51 -9.72 2.69
N LYS A 82 -19.30 -10.42 3.81
CA LYS A 82 -19.78 -11.79 3.99
C LYS A 82 -21.29 -11.88 4.18
N THR A 83 -21.94 -10.78 4.57
CA THR A 83 -23.37 -10.73 4.90
C THR A 83 -24.25 -10.56 3.65
N ASN A 84 -23.67 -10.07 2.55
CA ASN A 84 -24.41 -9.86 1.31
C ASN A 84 -24.24 -11.05 0.35
N HIS A 85 -25.35 -11.72 0.01
CA HIS A 85 -25.34 -12.82 -0.97
C HIS A 85 -24.78 -12.46 -2.35
N ALA A 86 -24.85 -11.18 -2.75
CA ALA A 86 -24.26 -10.72 -4.00
C ALA A 86 -22.73 -10.93 -4.05
N SER A 87 -22.06 -10.86 -2.89
CA SER A 87 -20.61 -11.09 -2.82
C SER A 87 -20.24 -12.57 -2.97
N HIS A 88 -21.14 -13.50 -2.62
CA HIS A 88 -20.82 -14.93 -2.61
C HIS A 88 -20.54 -15.46 -4.01
N SER A 89 -21.39 -15.12 -4.98
CA SER A 89 -21.19 -15.52 -6.38
C SER A 89 -19.91 -14.91 -6.96
N LEU A 90 -19.63 -13.64 -6.64
CA LEU A 90 -18.41 -12.97 -7.08
C LEU A 90 -17.16 -13.64 -6.49
N VAL A 91 -17.13 -13.85 -5.18
CA VAL A 91 -16.02 -14.51 -4.48
C VAL A 91 -15.79 -15.92 -5.03
N SER A 92 -16.85 -16.67 -5.33
CA SER A 92 -16.73 -18.00 -5.95
C SER A 92 -15.98 -17.95 -7.28
N ARG A 93 -16.33 -17.01 -8.18
CA ARG A 93 -15.65 -16.85 -9.47
C ARG A 93 -14.18 -16.43 -9.30
N LEU A 94 -13.90 -15.55 -8.33
CA LEU A 94 -12.54 -15.13 -8.03
C LEU A 94 -11.66 -16.27 -7.49
N VAL A 95 -12.24 -17.17 -6.68
CA VAL A 95 -11.56 -18.38 -6.19
C VAL A 95 -11.33 -19.38 -7.33
N GLU A 96 -12.35 -19.62 -8.14
CA GLU A 96 -12.31 -20.61 -9.22
C GLU A 96 -11.28 -20.25 -10.29
N SER A 97 -11.18 -18.98 -10.66
CA SER A 97 -10.48 -18.58 -11.89
C SER A 97 -9.44 -17.48 -11.72
N HIS A 98 -9.41 -16.76 -10.59
CA HIS A 98 -8.60 -15.55 -10.44
C HIS A 98 -7.63 -15.58 -9.25
N SER A 99 -7.13 -16.77 -8.91
CA SER A 99 -6.05 -16.94 -7.94
C SER A 99 -6.34 -16.44 -6.53
N ARG A 100 -7.61 -16.16 -6.18
CA ARG A 100 -8.06 -15.88 -4.81
C ARG A 100 -8.04 -17.18 -4.00
N VAL A 101 -7.66 -17.09 -2.73
CA VAL A 101 -7.46 -18.26 -1.88
C VAL A 101 -8.58 -18.38 -0.86
N VAL A 102 -9.06 -19.61 -0.66
CA VAL A 102 -9.95 -19.97 0.46
C VAL A 102 -9.09 -20.27 1.69
N CYS A 103 -9.26 -19.48 2.74
CA CYS A 103 -8.60 -19.67 4.02
C CYS A 103 -9.38 -20.62 4.93
N ALA A 104 -10.71 -20.52 4.93
CA ALA A 104 -11.59 -21.40 5.69
C ALA A 104 -13.00 -21.44 5.10
N ILE A 105 -13.68 -22.57 5.29
CA ILE A 105 -15.10 -22.75 4.97
C ILE A 105 -15.82 -23.07 6.28
N PRO A 106 -16.73 -22.20 6.77
CA PRO A 106 -17.54 -22.49 7.94
C PRO A 106 -18.43 -23.72 7.72
N GLU A 107 -18.80 -24.41 8.81
CA GLU A 107 -19.62 -25.64 8.77
C GLU A 107 -20.97 -25.44 8.06
N HIS A 108 -21.60 -24.28 8.24
CA HIS A 108 -22.85 -23.95 7.58
C HIS A 108 -22.72 -23.68 6.06
N GLN A 109 -21.49 -23.59 5.52
CA GLN A 109 -21.18 -23.49 4.08
C GLN A 109 -21.87 -22.33 3.32
N HIS A 110 -22.39 -21.33 4.02
CA HIS A 110 -23.08 -20.19 3.39
C HIS A 110 -22.13 -19.19 2.73
N PHE A 111 -20.88 -19.11 3.19
CA PHE A 111 -19.86 -18.24 2.62
C PHE A 111 -18.47 -18.84 2.83
N MET A 112 -17.46 -18.30 2.14
CA MET A 112 -16.06 -18.68 2.31
C MET A 112 -15.27 -17.54 2.94
N HIS A 113 -14.38 -17.86 3.88
CA HIS A 113 -13.31 -16.95 4.26
C HIS A 113 -12.25 -17.00 3.18
N THR A 114 -12.07 -15.91 2.45
CA THR A 114 -11.14 -15.83 1.32
C THR A 114 -10.28 -14.59 1.40
N GLY A 115 -9.11 -14.65 0.78
CA GLY A 115 -8.20 -13.51 0.71
C GLY A 115 -7.28 -13.58 -0.50
N SER A 116 -6.50 -12.52 -0.66
CA SER A 116 -5.36 -12.46 -1.55
C SER A 116 -4.10 -12.46 -0.68
N PRO A 117 -3.46 -13.63 -0.47
CA PRO A 117 -2.24 -13.71 0.33
C PRO A 117 -1.13 -12.81 -0.25
N SER A 118 -0.18 -12.44 0.60
CA SER A 118 1.02 -11.70 0.17
C SER A 118 1.90 -12.59 -0.70
N GLU A 119 1.86 -12.38 -2.01
CA GLU A 119 2.63 -13.17 -2.99
C GLU A 119 3.31 -12.22 -3.97
N SER A 120 4.63 -12.04 -3.84
CA SER A 120 5.38 -11.03 -4.61
C SER A 120 5.25 -11.22 -6.12
N ILE A 121 5.27 -12.46 -6.59
CA ILE A 121 5.10 -12.80 -8.02
C ILE A 121 3.71 -12.39 -8.52
N LEU A 122 2.66 -12.67 -7.75
CA LEU A 122 1.29 -12.34 -8.14
C LEU A 122 1.05 -10.83 -8.08
N ALA A 123 1.62 -10.15 -7.08
CA ALA A 123 1.53 -8.71 -6.95
C ALA A 123 2.18 -8.00 -8.14
N GLU A 124 3.39 -8.41 -8.53
CA GLU A 124 4.09 -7.91 -9.72
C GLU A 124 3.25 -8.14 -10.99
N ALA A 125 2.72 -9.35 -11.18
CA ALA A 125 1.89 -9.68 -12.34
C ALA A 125 0.58 -8.85 -12.38
N ALA A 126 -0.07 -8.64 -11.23
CA ALA A 126 -1.25 -7.80 -11.11
C ALA A 126 -0.95 -6.35 -11.51
N SER A 127 0.19 -5.83 -11.09
CA SER A 127 0.63 -4.49 -11.46
C SER A 127 0.97 -4.35 -12.93
N GLN A 128 1.63 -5.35 -13.54
CA GLN A 128 1.87 -5.36 -14.98
C GLN A 128 0.56 -5.39 -15.77
N TYR A 129 -0.41 -6.21 -15.34
CA TYR A 129 -1.72 -6.28 -15.99
C TYR A 129 -2.48 -4.94 -15.93
N LEU A 130 -2.58 -4.33 -14.74
CA LEU A 130 -3.29 -3.05 -14.55
C LEU A 130 -2.63 -1.85 -15.22
N ASN A 131 -1.37 -1.98 -15.65
CA ASN A 131 -0.62 -0.95 -16.35
C ASN A 131 -0.23 -1.37 -17.78
N SER A 132 -0.83 -2.43 -18.32
CA SER A 132 -0.51 -2.95 -19.64
C SER A 132 -1.15 -2.12 -20.75
N ALA A 133 -0.52 -2.11 -21.93
CA ALA A 133 -1.08 -1.41 -23.09
C ALA A 133 -2.45 -1.99 -23.47
N GLY A 134 -3.45 -1.13 -23.63
CA GLY A 134 -4.84 -1.54 -23.91
C GLY A 134 -5.70 -1.83 -22.67
N VAL A 135 -5.10 -1.81 -21.48
CA VAL A 135 -5.82 -1.74 -20.21
C VAL A 135 -5.70 -0.29 -19.69
N PRO A 136 -6.81 0.41 -19.42
CA PRO A 136 -6.71 1.74 -18.83
C PRO A 136 -6.13 1.63 -17.42
N ASP A 137 -5.19 2.53 -17.11
CA ASP A 137 -4.34 2.52 -15.92
C ASP A 137 -5.13 2.30 -14.61
N ILE A 138 -4.47 1.77 -13.57
CA ILE A 138 -5.06 1.58 -12.23
C ILE A 138 -5.70 2.88 -11.70
N ALA A 139 -5.11 4.03 -11.99
CA ALA A 139 -5.66 5.34 -11.62
C ALA A 139 -6.98 5.69 -12.33
N THR A 140 -7.24 5.07 -13.49
CA THR A 140 -8.44 5.30 -14.32
C THR A 140 -9.52 4.25 -14.06
N GLU A 141 -9.19 2.96 -14.15
CA GLU A 141 -10.17 1.88 -13.99
C GLU A 141 -10.42 1.53 -12.53
N GLY A 142 -9.39 1.62 -11.68
CA GLY A 142 -9.48 1.28 -10.26
C GLY A 142 -10.68 1.94 -9.58
N PRO A 143 -10.84 3.28 -9.63
CA PRO A 143 -11.98 3.96 -9.02
C PRO A 143 -13.33 3.50 -9.58
N SER A 144 -13.39 3.23 -10.89
CA SER A 144 -14.62 2.83 -11.58
C SER A 144 -15.07 1.44 -11.16
N VAL A 145 -14.14 0.47 -11.16
CA VAL A 145 -14.41 -0.92 -10.75
C VAL A 145 -14.78 -0.98 -9.27
N LEU A 146 -14.03 -0.32 -8.39
CA LEU A 146 -14.34 -0.32 -6.96
C LEU A 146 -15.67 0.39 -6.66
N SER A 147 -16.00 1.48 -7.36
CA SER A 147 -17.30 2.15 -7.19
C SER A 147 -18.45 1.24 -7.60
N LEU A 148 -18.33 0.50 -8.70
CA LEU A 148 -19.34 -0.45 -9.14
C LEU A 148 -19.57 -1.56 -8.11
N GLU A 149 -18.50 -2.14 -7.56
CA GLU A 149 -18.63 -3.22 -6.57
C GLU A 149 -19.13 -2.72 -5.20
N LEU A 150 -18.83 -1.46 -4.84
CA LEU A 150 -19.44 -0.80 -3.68
C LEU A 150 -20.94 -0.53 -3.88
N GLU A 151 -21.37 -0.18 -5.09
CA GLU A 151 -22.79 0.03 -5.44
C GLU A 151 -23.58 -1.27 -5.41
N LYS A 152 -22.99 -2.38 -5.87
CA LYS A 152 -23.55 -3.74 -5.76
C LYS A 152 -23.58 -4.27 -4.32
N GLY A 153 -22.84 -3.64 -3.40
CA GLY A 153 -22.71 -4.08 -2.02
C GLY A 153 -21.79 -5.30 -1.84
N SER A 154 -20.93 -5.60 -2.81
CA SER A 154 -19.92 -6.67 -2.71
C SER A 154 -18.85 -6.34 -1.67
N ILE A 155 -18.52 -5.05 -1.52
CA ILE A 155 -17.50 -4.53 -0.61
C ILE A 155 -18.20 -3.78 0.55
N ALA A 156 -17.69 -3.96 1.77
CA ALA A 156 -18.24 -3.32 2.95
C ALA A 156 -18.20 -1.79 2.85
N ARG A 157 -19.31 -1.11 3.18
CA ARG A 157 -19.43 0.35 3.05
C ARG A 157 -18.53 1.13 4.01
N GLY A 158 -18.16 0.54 5.17
CA GLY A 158 -17.30 1.16 6.17
C GLY A 158 -15.87 1.41 5.67
N GLU A 159 -15.39 0.60 4.73
CA GLU A 159 -13.99 0.64 4.27
C GLU A 159 -13.71 1.65 3.14
N ARG A 160 -14.69 2.47 2.75
CA ARG A 160 -14.57 3.33 1.56
C ARG A 160 -13.37 4.29 1.61
N GLY A 161 -13.13 4.91 2.76
CA GLY A 161 -12.01 5.85 2.96
C GLY A 161 -10.67 5.14 2.88
N GLU A 162 -10.51 4.04 3.61
CA GLU A 162 -9.30 3.23 3.66
C GLU A 162 -8.98 2.60 2.29
N LEU A 163 -10.00 2.06 1.60
CA LEU A 163 -9.85 1.49 0.28
C LEU A 163 -9.45 2.54 -0.76
N ALA A 164 -10.06 3.73 -0.72
CA ALA A 164 -9.67 4.84 -1.59
C ALA A 164 -8.23 5.31 -1.30
N GLY A 165 -7.85 5.38 -0.03
CA GLY A 165 -6.50 5.71 0.41
C GLY A 165 -5.44 4.74 -0.11
N ARG A 166 -5.68 3.43 0.03
CA ARG A 166 -4.79 2.39 -0.50
C ARG A 166 -4.67 2.42 -2.01
N LEU A 167 -5.79 2.64 -2.71
CA LEU A 167 -5.76 2.82 -4.17
C LEU A 167 -4.90 4.02 -4.55
N LEU A 168 -5.09 5.17 -3.91
CA LEU A 168 -4.30 6.38 -4.14
C LEU A 168 -2.80 6.15 -3.93
N LEU A 169 -2.42 5.50 -2.82
CA LEU A 169 -1.03 5.18 -2.51
C LEU A 169 -0.43 4.22 -3.53
N THR A 170 -1.21 3.25 -3.99
CA THR A 170 -0.79 2.31 -5.06
C THR A 170 -0.60 3.03 -6.40
N CYS A 171 -1.49 3.97 -6.73
CA CYS A 171 -1.35 4.80 -7.93
C CYS A 171 -0.10 5.69 -7.87
N ALA A 172 0.18 6.32 -6.72
CA ALA A 172 1.36 7.15 -6.53
C ALA A 172 2.66 6.32 -6.66
N HIS A 173 2.65 5.10 -6.12
CA HIS A 173 3.75 4.17 -6.27
C HIS A 173 4.01 3.81 -7.74
N ASP A 174 2.97 3.41 -8.47
CA ASP A 174 3.10 3.04 -9.88
C ASP A 174 3.53 4.23 -10.75
N LEU A 175 3.04 5.44 -10.43
CA LEU A 175 3.44 6.68 -11.11
C LEU A 175 4.92 7.01 -10.88
N ALA A 176 5.40 6.90 -9.64
CA ALA A 176 6.80 7.15 -9.32
C ALA A 176 7.74 6.18 -10.05
N LEU A 177 7.35 4.90 -10.16
CA LEU A 177 8.11 3.89 -10.89
C LEU A 177 8.11 4.13 -12.40
N LYS A 178 7.00 4.61 -13.00
CA LYS A 178 6.97 5.01 -14.42
C LYS A 178 7.99 6.12 -14.72
N ASN A 179 8.20 7.04 -13.79
CA ASN A 179 9.13 8.17 -13.96
C ASN A 179 10.60 7.81 -13.70
N THR A 180 10.86 6.73 -12.96
CA THR A 180 12.22 6.35 -12.52
C THR A 180 12.77 5.14 -13.28
N VAL A 181 11.92 4.15 -13.57
CA VAL A 181 12.30 2.91 -14.25
C VAL A 181 12.19 3.09 -15.77
N ALA A 182 12.90 4.09 -16.30
CA ALA A 182 13.22 4.10 -17.72
C ALA A 182 14.39 3.12 -17.94
N LEU A 183 14.18 2.09 -18.77
CA LEU A 183 15.24 1.26 -19.40
C LEU A 183 15.92 0.14 -18.60
N ALA A 184 15.33 -0.42 -17.53
CA ALA A 184 15.84 -1.70 -17.00
C ALA A 184 15.23 -2.88 -17.75
N SER A 185 16.06 -3.74 -18.34
CA SER A 185 15.68 -5.00 -19.00
C SER A 185 15.19 -6.08 -18.02
N SER A 186 14.77 -5.70 -16.81
CA SER A 186 14.27 -6.63 -15.80
C SER A 186 12.77 -6.86 -15.99
N TYR A 187 12.36 -8.12 -15.91
CA TYR A 187 10.94 -8.49 -15.90
C TYR A 187 10.20 -7.98 -14.65
N VAL A 188 10.93 -7.61 -13.59
CA VAL A 188 10.40 -6.99 -12.36
C VAL A 188 10.40 -5.48 -12.53
N ARG A 189 9.23 -4.85 -12.38
CA ARG A 189 9.04 -3.40 -12.48
C ARG A 189 8.41 -2.79 -11.24
N TYR A 190 7.35 -3.40 -10.71
CA TYR A 190 6.52 -2.83 -9.65
C TYR A 190 6.84 -3.35 -8.25
N HIS A 191 7.70 -4.35 -8.14
CA HIS A 191 8.29 -4.78 -6.88
C HIS A 191 9.67 -4.14 -6.64
N HIS A 192 10.03 -3.11 -7.41
CA HIS A 192 11.31 -2.42 -7.29
C HIS A 192 11.30 -1.42 -6.13
N PRO A 193 12.38 -1.29 -5.33
CA PRO A 193 12.47 -0.28 -4.30
C PRO A 193 12.42 1.13 -4.88
N LEU A 194 11.72 2.03 -4.22
CA LEU A 194 11.54 3.41 -4.64
C LEU A 194 12.03 4.35 -3.54
N ARG A 195 12.76 5.40 -3.90
CA ARG A 195 13.18 6.40 -2.91
C ARG A 195 11.97 7.04 -2.25
N VAL A 196 12.02 7.22 -0.93
CA VAL A 196 10.93 7.85 -0.16
C VAL A 196 10.55 9.21 -0.76
N LEU A 197 11.54 10.01 -1.14
CA LEU A 197 11.30 11.35 -1.69
C LEU A 197 10.58 11.31 -3.05
N ASP A 198 10.88 10.33 -3.91
CA ASP A 198 10.24 10.18 -5.21
C ASP A 198 8.81 9.65 -5.05
N PHE A 199 8.59 8.75 -4.09
CA PHE A 199 7.25 8.31 -3.70
C PHE A 199 6.39 9.47 -3.20
N LEU A 200 6.91 10.30 -2.29
CA LEU A 200 6.19 11.47 -1.78
C LEU A 200 5.90 12.47 -2.91
N ARG A 201 6.85 12.75 -3.81
CA ARG A 201 6.58 13.61 -4.98
C ARG A 201 5.46 13.09 -5.87
N ALA A 202 5.37 11.77 -6.06
CA ALA A 202 4.28 11.19 -6.85
C ALA A 202 2.92 11.19 -6.14
N MET A 203 2.89 11.37 -4.82
CA MET A 203 1.64 11.48 -4.04
C MET A 203 1.02 12.88 -4.06
N PHE A 204 1.76 13.92 -4.44
CA PHE A 204 1.33 15.31 -4.28
C PHE A 204 1.56 16.14 -5.53
N HIS A 205 0.73 17.15 -5.77
CA HIS A 205 0.99 18.14 -6.82
C HIS A 205 2.36 18.82 -6.61
N GLU A 206 3.00 19.20 -7.72
CA GLU A 206 4.33 19.83 -7.72
C GLU A 206 4.38 21.11 -6.88
N ASP A 207 3.28 21.86 -6.82
CA ASP A 207 3.13 23.07 -6.00
C ASP A 207 3.35 22.83 -4.50
N HIS A 208 3.27 21.58 -4.05
CA HIS A 208 3.42 21.20 -2.65
C HIS A 208 4.73 20.47 -2.35
N HIS A 209 5.53 20.12 -3.36
CA HIS A 209 6.76 19.34 -3.16
C HIS A 209 7.73 20.05 -2.23
N GLU A 210 8.00 21.34 -2.47
CA GLU A 210 8.92 22.13 -1.63
C GLU A 210 8.44 22.22 -0.18
N LEU A 211 7.14 22.45 0.04
CA LEU A 211 6.54 22.51 1.38
C LEU A 211 6.73 21.19 2.14
N ILE A 212 6.53 20.06 1.46
CA ILE A 212 6.62 18.72 2.07
C ILE A 212 8.07 18.32 2.31
N LEU A 213 8.96 18.53 1.33
CA LEU A 213 10.37 18.14 1.43
C LEU A 213 11.12 18.96 2.48
N LYS A 214 10.76 20.23 2.65
CA LYS A 214 11.30 21.11 3.69
C LYS A 214 10.50 21.06 5.00
N ALA A 215 9.60 20.10 5.16
CA ALA A 215 8.88 19.92 6.41
C ALA A 215 9.86 19.61 7.54
N MET A 216 9.67 20.31 8.66
CA MET A 216 10.43 20.09 9.89
C MET A 216 9.72 19.07 10.78
N PRO A 217 10.45 18.24 11.53
CA PRO A 217 9.84 17.31 12.47
C PRO A 217 9.07 18.03 13.59
N VAL A 218 8.09 17.34 14.17
CA VAL A 218 7.41 17.72 15.41
C VAL A 218 8.37 17.53 16.59
N ILE A 219 8.99 18.60 17.07
CA ILE A 219 10.02 18.55 18.13
C ILE A 219 9.48 19.07 19.47
N ASP A 220 9.78 18.36 20.56
CA ASP A 220 9.52 18.84 21.93
C ASP A 220 10.57 19.87 22.38
N ARG A 221 10.33 21.14 22.06
CA ARG A 221 11.20 22.26 22.43
C ARG A 221 11.46 22.43 23.93
N SER A 222 10.77 21.69 24.81
CA SER A 222 11.03 21.69 26.25
C SER A 222 12.28 20.89 26.65
N ILE A 223 12.86 20.11 25.74
CA ILE A 223 14.07 19.31 25.99
C ILE A 223 15.32 20.06 25.50
N VAL A 224 16.13 20.54 26.45
CA VAL A 224 17.41 21.23 26.18
C VAL A 224 18.38 20.28 25.45
N GLY A 225 18.92 20.71 24.30
CA GLY A 225 19.89 19.96 23.48
C GLY A 225 19.39 19.46 22.10
N GLN A 226 18.13 19.73 21.72
CA GLN A 226 17.56 19.32 20.43
C GLN A 226 17.92 20.26 19.26
N SER A 227 19.20 20.32 18.90
CA SER A 227 19.70 21.19 17.81
C SER A 227 19.77 20.52 16.43
N ASP A 228 19.55 19.21 16.32
CA ASP A 228 19.85 18.44 15.09
C ASP A 228 18.62 18.19 14.20
N ALA A 229 17.66 19.12 14.22
CA ALA A 229 16.48 19.03 13.38
C ALA A 229 16.84 19.28 11.91
N VAL A 230 16.67 18.26 11.07
CA VAL A 230 16.88 18.36 9.63
C VAL A 230 15.57 18.28 8.86
N PHE A 231 15.56 18.81 7.64
CA PHE A 231 14.40 18.72 6.76
C PHE A 231 14.05 17.27 6.43
N LEU A 232 12.80 17.00 6.06
CA LEU A 232 12.35 15.69 5.62
C LEU A 232 13.24 15.14 4.49
N CYS A 233 13.63 15.98 3.53
CA CYS A 233 14.51 15.58 2.44
C CYS A 233 15.89 15.08 2.91
N ASP A 234 16.41 15.64 3.99
CA ASP A 234 17.72 15.27 4.51
C ASP A 234 17.63 13.98 5.34
N ALA A 235 16.61 13.87 6.20
CA ALA A 235 16.37 12.69 7.03
C ALA A 235 16.10 11.41 6.24
N PHE A 236 15.49 11.54 5.05
CA PHE A 236 15.12 10.42 4.18
C PHE A 236 15.92 10.37 2.88
N SER A 237 17.07 11.05 2.83
CA SER A 237 17.93 11.16 1.64
C SER A 237 18.43 9.81 1.10
N ASP A 238 18.74 8.87 1.98
CA ASP A 238 19.11 7.49 1.66
C ASP A 238 18.10 6.51 2.29
N SER A 239 16.89 6.51 1.74
CA SER A 239 15.80 5.66 2.23
C SER A 239 14.82 5.27 1.12
N PHE A 240 14.18 4.12 1.30
CA PHE A 240 13.38 3.49 0.26
C PHE A 240 12.07 2.94 0.82
N VAL A 241 10.96 3.17 0.13
CA VAL A 241 9.77 2.34 0.26
C VAL A 241 9.92 1.13 -0.66
N SER A 242 9.47 -0.04 -0.20
CA SER A 242 9.41 -1.25 -1.01
C SER A 242 8.06 -1.93 -0.76
N PHE A 243 7.07 -1.61 -1.59
CA PHE A 243 5.78 -2.27 -1.54
C PHE A 243 5.17 -2.37 -2.94
N SER A 244 4.66 -3.55 -3.31
CA SER A 244 3.86 -3.72 -4.51
C SER A 244 2.38 -3.90 -4.19
N HIS A 245 2.01 -4.23 -2.95
CA HIS A 245 0.63 -4.53 -2.60
C HIS A 245 0.31 -4.24 -1.13
N PHE A 246 -0.99 -4.17 -0.81
CA PHE A 246 -1.49 -4.10 0.56
C PHE A 246 -1.95 -5.47 1.07
N VAL A 247 -1.62 -5.75 2.32
CA VAL A 247 -2.18 -6.88 3.09
C VAL A 247 -3.07 -6.36 4.22
N LEU A 248 -4.08 -7.14 4.58
CA LEU A 248 -4.97 -6.84 5.70
C LEU A 248 -4.43 -7.51 6.96
N ALA A 249 -4.19 -6.74 8.01
CA ALA A 249 -3.71 -7.28 9.27
C ALA A 249 -4.82 -8.00 10.03
N GLU A 250 -4.54 -9.21 10.49
CA GLU A 250 -5.46 -9.95 11.37
C GLU A 250 -5.37 -9.47 12.82
N ASP A 251 -4.17 -9.04 13.25
CA ASP A 251 -3.93 -8.54 14.60
C ASP A 251 -3.05 -7.28 14.61
N SER A 252 -2.98 -6.62 15.77
CA SER A 252 -2.20 -5.39 15.93
C SER A 252 -0.68 -5.63 16.00
N LYS A 253 -0.22 -6.88 16.22
CA LYS A 253 1.22 -7.22 16.25
C LYS A 253 1.84 -7.15 14.86
N MET A 254 1.02 -7.27 13.81
CA MET A 254 1.46 -7.05 12.43
C MET A 254 1.98 -5.63 12.16
N LEU A 255 1.71 -4.67 13.05
CA LEU A 255 2.27 -3.31 12.95
C LEU A 255 3.61 -3.16 13.67
N SER A 256 4.09 -4.18 14.39
CA SER A 256 5.35 -4.09 15.15
C SER A 256 6.58 -3.92 14.25
N ALA A 257 7.65 -3.34 14.78
CA ALA A 257 8.90 -3.13 14.02
C ALA A 257 9.49 -4.40 13.37
N PRO A 258 9.45 -5.60 14.00
CA PRO A 258 9.82 -6.85 13.32
C PRO A 258 8.89 -7.21 12.16
N ALA A 259 7.59 -7.01 12.33
CA ALA A 259 6.61 -7.28 11.27
C ALA A 259 6.79 -6.33 10.08
N LEU A 260 7.15 -5.07 10.31
CA LEU A 260 7.47 -4.12 9.23
C LEU A 260 8.74 -4.51 8.47
N ALA A 261 9.76 -5.04 9.16
CA ALA A 261 10.95 -5.57 8.49
C ALA A 261 10.59 -6.77 7.60
N THR A 262 9.73 -7.68 8.07
CA THR A 262 9.18 -8.77 7.25
C THR A 262 8.37 -8.22 6.06
N ALA A 263 7.63 -7.13 6.27
CA ALA A 263 6.86 -6.50 5.21
C ALA A 263 7.73 -5.91 4.10
N LEU A 264 8.90 -5.35 4.43
CA LEU A 264 9.92 -4.95 3.44
C LEU A 264 10.42 -6.16 2.63
N VAL A 265 10.72 -7.29 3.30
CA VAL A 265 11.18 -8.52 2.62
C VAL A 265 10.13 -9.02 1.62
N ARG A 266 8.85 -8.89 1.96
CA ARG A 266 7.73 -9.33 1.09
C ARG A 266 7.26 -8.26 0.11
N GLY A 267 7.80 -7.04 0.17
CA GLY A 267 7.33 -5.88 -0.56
C GLY A 267 5.83 -5.62 -0.35
N MET A 268 5.37 -5.51 0.91
CA MET A 268 3.98 -5.25 1.25
C MET A 268 3.82 -4.03 2.15
N ALA A 269 2.75 -3.27 1.90
CA ALA A 269 2.17 -2.33 2.85
C ALA A 269 1.06 -3.03 3.66
N ILE A 270 0.73 -2.53 4.84
CA ILE A 270 -0.17 -3.20 5.77
C ILE A 270 -1.34 -2.27 6.09
N GLN A 271 -2.58 -2.71 5.84
CA GLN A 271 -3.75 -2.13 6.46
C GLN A 271 -3.91 -2.73 7.86
N ALA A 272 -4.12 -1.88 8.85
CA ALA A 272 -4.40 -2.28 10.21
C ALA A 272 -5.76 -2.99 10.32
N ARG A 273 -5.94 -3.76 11.40
CA ARG A 273 -7.23 -4.38 11.70
C ARG A 273 -8.28 -3.33 12.09
N ASP A 274 -9.54 -3.67 11.91
CA ASP A 274 -10.66 -2.85 12.36
C ASP A 274 -10.54 -2.47 13.85
N GLY A 275 -10.78 -1.20 14.13
CA GLY A 275 -10.69 -0.64 15.49
C GLY A 275 -9.27 -0.49 16.02
N GLN A 276 -8.24 -0.67 15.17
CA GLN A 276 -6.88 -0.25 15.52
C GLN A 276 -6.90 1.25 15.84
N THR A 277 -6.33 1.62 16.97
CA THR A 277 -6.23 3.02 17.35
C THR A 277 -5.13 3.70 16.55
N SER A 278 -5.40 4.92 16.09
CA SER A 278 -4.41 5.91 15.62
C SER A 278 -3.75 5.64 14.26
N ILE A 279 -3.73 4.41 13.77
CA ILE A 279 -3.08 4.03 12.49
C ILE A 279 -4.02 3.09 11.74
N ASP A 280 -4.38 3.47 10.52
CA ASP A 280 -5.25 2.68 9.64
C ASP A 280 -4.43 1.87 8.62
N ALA A 281 -3.26 2.36 8.21
CA ALA A 281 -2.30 1.62 7.40
C ALA A 281 -0.85 2.06 7.61
N VAL A 282 0.10 1.24 7.16
CA VAL A 282 1.54 1.47 7.28
C VAL A 282 2.24 1.07 5.99
N ILE A 283 3.11 1.94 5.48
CA ILE A 283 4.08 1.61 4.44
C ILE A 283 5.46 1.54 5.10
N PRO A 284 6.12 0.37 5.14
CA PRO A 284 7.47 0.24 5.66
C PRO A 284 8.49 1.05 4.84
N ILE A 285 9.48 1.62 5.52
CA ILE A 285 10.63 2.30 4.93
C ILE A 285 11.89 1.55 5.32
N HIS A 286 12.76 1.26 4.38
CA HIS A 286 14.14 0.86 4.65
C HIS A 286 15.04 2.09 4.74
N MET A 287 15.80 2.20 5.82
CA MET A 287 16.76 3.27 6.06
C MET A 287 18.17 2.80 5.72
N GLY A 288 18.85 3.58 4.89
CA GLY A 288 20.15 3.27 4.31
C GLY A 288 20.05 2.70 2.89
N SER A 289 21.21 2.38 2.34
CA SER A 289 21.35 1.90 0.97
C SER A 289 20.68 0.54 0.74
N LEU A 290 20.46 0.21 -0.53
CA LEU A 290 19.82 -1.04 -0.98
C LEU A 290 20.55 -2.32 -0.55
N THR A 291 21.83 -2.22 -0.20
CA THR A 291 22.68 -3.36 0.22
C THR A 291 22.77 -3.48 1.74
N ASN A 292 22.25 -2.51 2.51
CA ASN A 292 22.18 -2.64 3.95
C ASN A 292 21.17 -3.73 4.36
N PRO A 293 21.46 -4.52 5.41
CA PRO A 293 20.53 -5.53 5.89
C PRO A 293 19.20 -4.95 6.36
N ILE A 294 18.10 -5.59 5.97
CA ILE A 294 16.76 -5.34 6.47
C ILE A 294 16.66 -5.90 7.88
N SER A 295 16.27 -5.04 8.82
CA SER A 295 16.05 -5.39 10.23
C SER A 295 15.14 -4.35 10.87
N SER A 296 14.59 -4.62 12.05
CA SER A 296 13.83 -3.61 12.79
C SER A 296 14.64 -2.33 13.11
N LYS A 297 15.97 -2.39 13.12
CA LYS A 297 16.86 -1.23 13.34
C LYS A 297 17.08 -0.39 12.09
N THR A 298 16.83 -0.95 10.91
CA THR A 298 16.91 -0.27 9.60
C THR A 298 15.53 -0.06 9.01
N THR A 299 14.46 -0.31 9.77
CA THR A 299 13.09 -0.16 9.32
C THR A 299 12.42 1.02 10.00
N SER A 300 11.94 1.95 9.19
CA SER A 300 11.03 3.02 9.58
C SER A 300 9.65 2.82 8.92
N ALA A 301 8.79 3.83 8.97
CA ALA A 301 7.41 3.77 8.51
C ALA A 301 6.89 5.11 7.98
N ILE A 302 5.99 5.01 7.00
CA ILE A 302 4.94 6.00 6.75
C ILE A 302 3.67 5.46 7.43
N ASN A 303 3.23 6.12 8.51
CA ASN A 303 1.98 5.81 9.19
C ASN A 303 0.84 6.57 8.53
N LEU A 304 -0.28 5.91 8.27
CA LEU A 304 -1.38 6.44 7.48
C LEU A 304 -2.67 6.43 8.31
N GLN A 305 -3.43 7.51 8.20
CA GLN A 305 -4.79 7.60 8.73
C GLN A 305 -5.74 8.08 7.63
N PHE A 306 -6.90 7.45 7.51
CA PHE A 306 -7.92 7.72 6.51
C PHE A 306 -9.23 8.14 7.18
N ASN A 307 -9.45 9.45 7.29
CA ASN A 307 -10.68 10.00 7.84
C ASN A 307 -11.65 10.34 6.70
N ASN A 308 -12.93 10.04 6.87
CA ASN A 308 -14.00 10.49 5.97
C ASN A 308 -15.03 11.30 6.75
N ARG A 309 -14.85 12.63 6.81
CA ARG A 309 -15.66 13.54 7.64
C ARG A 309 -15.77 14.93 7.03
N LYS A 310 -16.81 15.68 7.42
CA LYS A 310 -17.14 16.98 6.84
C LYS A 310 -16.22 18.13 7.28
N THR A 311 -15.57 17.97 8.43
CA THR A 311 -14.69 18.96 9.07
C THR A 311 -13.41 18.27 9.53
N ALA A 312 -12.25 18.87 9.24
CA ALA A 312 -10.96 18.40 9.74
C ALA A 312 -10.89 18.55 11.26
N LEU A 313 -10.41 17.53 11.96
CA LEU A 313 -10.01 17.61 13.36
C LEU A 313 -8.50 17.35 13.47
N ASP A 314 -7.94 17.76 14.60
CA ASP A 314 -6.55 17.41 14.90
C ASP A 314 -6.43 15.88 15.05
N CYS A 315 -5.45 15.31 14.36
CA CYS A 315 -5.25 13.88 14.27
C CYS A 315 -3.92 13.51 14.91
N HIS A 316 -3.99 12.54 15.83
CA HIS A 316 -2.82 12.01 16.49
C HIS A 316 -2.46 10.65 15.90
N VAL A 317 -1.24 10.54 15.39
CA VAL A 317 -0.66 9.28 14.91
C VAL A 317 0.40 8.83 15.90
N ASN A 318 0.14 7.73 16.60
CA ASN A 318 1.01 7.18 17.62
C ASN A 318 2.11 6.32 16.98
N ARG A 319 3.25 6.94 16.64
CA ARG A 319 4.38 6.25 15.99
C ARG A 319 4.93 5.07 16.79
N SER A 320 4.80 5.04 18.13
CA SER A 320 5.41 4.00 18.95
C SER A 320 4.81 2.62 18.72
N THR A 321 3.61 2.57 18.13
CA THR A 321 3.00 1.31 17.67
C THR A 321 3.84 0.64 16.58
N THR A 322 4.44 1.42 15.68
CA THR A 322 5.19 0.92 14.52
C THR A 322 6.70 1.00 14.70
N VAL A 323 7.18 2.14 15.18
CA VAL A 323 8.60 2.44 15.34
C VAL A 323 8.83 2.96 16.76
N PRO A 324 9.20 2.09 17.72
CA PRO A 324 9.37 2.48 19.12
C PRO A 324 10.67 3.25 19.37
N ASP A 325 11.70 3.09 18.53
CA ASP A 325 12.97 3.82 18.64
C ASP A 325 12.73 5.32 18.38
N PRO A 326 12.97 6.22 19.34
CA PRO A 326 12.73 7.65 19.19
C PRO A 326 13.70 8.38 18.23
N GLU A 327 14.88 7.81 17.97
CA GLU A 327 15.84 8.43 17.03
C GLU A 327 15.48 8.14 15.57
N MET A 328 14.69 7.10 15.32
CA MET A 328 14.31 6.68 13.98
C MET A 328 13.28 7.66 13.36
N PRO A 329 13.59 8.35 12.25
CA PRO A 329 12.68 9.30 11.63
C PRO A 329 11.47 8.62 11.01
N VAL A 330 10.25 9.13 11.26
CA VAL A 330 8.98 8.56 10.80
C VAL A 330 8.15 9.63 10.08
N VAL A 331 7.38 9.23 9.07
CA VAL A 331 6.40 10.09 8.41
C VAL A 331 5.00 9.67 8.83
N SER A 332 4.11 10.63 9.08
CA SER A 332 2.69 10.40 9.31
C SER A 332 1.87 11.18 8.27
N ILE A 333 0.94 10.51 7.60
CA ILE A 333 0.06 11.16 6.61
C ILE A 333 -1.39 10.90 7.01
N VAL A 334 -2.14 11.98 7.13
CA VAL A 334 -3.56 11.96 7.46
C VAL A 334 -4.35 12.43 6.25
N PHE A 335 -5.14 11.53 5.68
CA PHE A 335 -6.08 11.83 4.62
C PHE A 335 -7.42 12.24 5.23
N GLU A 336 -7.88 13.45 4.94
CA GLU A 336 -9.19 13.93 5.33
C GLU A 336 -10.11 13.97 4.10
N PHE A 337 -10.71 12.82 3.81
CA PHE A 337 -11.73 12.71 2.78
C PHE A 337 -13.05 13.34 3.25
N GLY A 338 -13.85 13.84 2.30
CA GLY A 338 -15.22 14.30 2.57
C GLY A 338 -15.35 15.71 3.15
N ILE A 339 -14.25 16.46 3.31
CA ILE A 339 -14.30 17.84 3.80
C ILE A 339 -15.06 18.74 2.81
N THR A 340 -15.98 19.51 3.37
CA THR A 340 -16.86 20.42 2.60
C THR A 340 -16.49 21.89 2.73
N GLU A 341 -15.68 22.23 3.73
CA GLU A 341 -15.19 23.59 3.97
C GLU A 341 -14.20 24.00 2.87
N THR A 342 -14.32 25.25 2.40
CA THR A 342 -13.35 25.84 1.48
C THR A 342 -12.04 26.10 2.23
N MET A 343 -11.09 25.18 2.09
CA MET A 343 -9.71 25.36 2.52
C MET A 343 -8.92 26.11 1.45
N THR A 344 -8.15 27.12 1.85
CA THR A 344 -7.24 27.85 0.96
C THR A 344 -6.03 27.01 0.57
N ASN A 345 -5.56 26.13 1.46
CA ASN A 345 -4.47 25.19 1.21
C ASN A 345 -4.95 23.75 1.48
N PRO A 346 -4.85 22.83 0.50
CA PRO A 346 -5.28 21.45 0.68
C PRO A 346 -4.30 20.61 1.50
N ILE A 347 -3.08 21.12 1.72
CA ILE A 347 -2.03 20.47 2.50
C ILE A 347 -1.64 21.34 3.69
N CYS A 348 -1.56 20.72 4.86
CA CYS A 348 -1.06 21.32 6.08
C CYS A 348 0.05 20.45 6.68
N ILE A 349 1.15 21.07 7.08
CA ILE A 349 2.23 20.42 7.85
C ILE A 349 2.05 20.78 9.32
N THR A 350 1.70 19.79 10.15
CA THR A 350 1.54 20.02 11.58
C THR A 350 2.85 19.75 12.32
N SER A 351 3.39 20.78 12.97
CA SER A 351 4.55 20.71 13.86
C SER A 351 4.19 20.81 15.35
N LYS A 352 2.89 20.85 15.68
CA LYS A 352 2.41 21.04 17.06
C LYS A 352 2.51 19.74 17.84
N HIS A 353 3.11 19.82 19.03
CA HIS A 353 3.09 18.73 19.99
C HIS A 353 1.67 18.53 20.54
N PRO A 354 1.13 17.31 20.52
CA PRO A 354 -0.03 16.97 21.32
C PRO A 354 0.36 17.05 22.80
N ARG A 355 -0.58 17.46 23.66
CA ARG A 355 -0.42 17.39 25.13
C ARG A 355 -0.40 15.91 25.57
N ILE A 356 0.73 15.23 25.44
CA ILE A 356 0.95 13.86 25.95
C ILE A 356 2.16 13.87 26.89
N SER A 357 2.17 12.94 27.85
CA SER A 357 2.96 12.95 29.09
C SER A 357 4.48 13.12 28.91
N ARG A 358 5.09 13.73 29.94
CA ARG A 358 6.51 14.18 30.08
C ARG A 358 7.62 13.14 29.79
N ASN A 359 7.31 11.93 29.33
CA ASN A 359 8.27 10.83 29.28
C ASN A 359 8.67 10.34 27.89
N GLN A 360 8.21 10.94 26.80
CA GLN A 360 8.65 10.55 25.47
C GLN A 360 9.74 11.49 24.97
N LYS A 361 10.99 11.02 25.03
CA LYS A 361 12.14 11.72 24.45
C LYS A 361 12.12 11.53 22.94
N LYS A 362 12.34 12.63 22.21
CA LYS A 362 12.66 12.74 20.77
C LYS A 362 11.63 12.12 19.83
N HIS A 363 10.98 12.99 19.06
CA HIS A 363 10.01 12.61 18.06
C HIS A 363 10.46 13.23 16.74
N TYR A 364 10.81 12.42 15.76
CA TYR A 364 10.90 12.87 14.38
C TYR A 364 9.67 12.34 13.67
N THR A 365 8.62 13.16 13.67
CA THR A 365 7.36 12.91 12.96
C THR A 365 7.06 14.11 12.08
N VAL A 366 6.78 13.87 10.80
CA VAL A 366 6.17 14.89 9.92
C VAL A 366 4.73 14.47 9.70
N THR A 367 3.77 15.32 10.10
CA THR A 367 2.34 15.08 9.85
C THR A 367 1.88 15.89 8.65
N ILE A 368 1.52 15.20 7.56
CA ILE A 368 0.93 15.80 6.36
C ILE A 368 -0.58 15.58 6.42
N VAL A 369 -1.36 16.65 6.55
CA VAL A 369 -2.83 16.58 6.54
C VAL A 369 -3.33 17.01 5.17
N ILE A 370 -4.09 16.14 4.49
CA ILE A 370 -4.66 16.39 3.18
C ILE A 370 -6.15 16.66 3.35
N THR A 371 -6.53 17.94 3.33
CA THR A 371 -7.87 18.42 3.70
C THR A 371 -8.85 18.48 2.53
N ARG A 372 -8.39 18.34 1.29
CA ARG A 372 -9.30 18.29 0.14
C ARG A 372 -8.65 17.51 -0.99
N LEU A 373 -9.19 16.32 -1.26
CA LEU A 373 -8.87 15.60 -2.47
C LEU A 373 -9.88 15.99 -3.56
N LEU A 374 -9.54 16.98 -4.39
CA LEU A 374 -9.93 16.86 -5.79
C LEU A 374 -8.90 15.91 -6.39
N LEU A 375 -9.30 14.79 -6.99
CA LEU A 375 -8.33 13.88 -7.61
C LEU A 375 -7.49 14.55 -8.72
N MET A 376 -7.87 15.77 -9.15
CA MET A 376 -7.09 16.62 -10.04
C MET A 376 -5.83 17.21 -9.36
N ASP A 377 -5.80 17.30 -8.03
CA ASP A 377 -4.71 17.90 -7.23
C ASP A 377 -3.69 16.85 -6.75
N VAL A 378 -3.93 15.56 -6.99
CA VAL A 378 -3.07 14.45 -6.50
C VAL A 378 -2.39 13.70 -7.64
N ILE A 379 -2.87 13.86 -8.87
CA ILE A 379 -2.30 13.23 -10.06
C ILE A 379 -2.36 14.25 -11.20
N PRO A 380 -1.25 14.93 -11.54
CA PRO A 380 -1.18 15.67 -12.78
C PRO A 380 -1.20 14.66 -13.92
N TRP A 381 -2.01 14.96 -14.95
CA TRP A 381 -2.19 14.24 -16.22
C TRP A 381 -3.22 13.09 -16.23
N CYS A 382 -4.30 13.34 -17.00
CA CYS A 382 -5.22 12.39 -17.67
C CYS A 382 -6.66 12.18 -17.18
N LEU A 383 -7.13 12.70 -16.04
CA LEU A 383 -8.43 12.23 -15.48
C LEU A 383 -9.54 13.28 -15.37
N GLY A 384 -10.05 13.79 -16.50
CA GLY A 384 -11.14 14.78 -16.52
C GLY A 384 -12.58 14.23 -16.45
N ARG A 385 -12.84 12.93 -16.71
CA ARG A 385 -14.23 12.46 -16.95
C ARG A 385 -14.74 11.31 -16.06
N SER A 386 -13.91 10.36 -15.62
CA SER A 386 -14.38 9.21 -14.82
C SER A 386 -14.69 9.56 -13.35
N LEU A 387 -14.06 10.62 -12.83
CA LEU A 387 -14.12 11.00 -11.41
C LEU A 387 -15.39 11.75 -10.99
N LEU A 388 -16.09 12.37 -11.95
CA LEU A 388 -17.39 12.99 -11.70
C LEU A 388 -18.46 11.97 -11.25
N LYS A 389 -18.30 10.67 -11.59
CA LYS A 389 -19.18 9.60 -11.10
C LYS A 389 -18.91 9.27 -9.63
N TRP A 390 -17.65 9.21 -9.20
CA TRP A 390 -17.30 8.96 -7.79
C TRP A 390 -17.76 10.10 -6.86
N LYS A 391 -17.67 11.35 -7.31
CA LYS A 391 -18.21 12.52 -6.59
C LYS A 391 -19.74 12.52 -6.50
N ARG A 392 -20.44 11.83 -7.41
CA ARG A 392 -21.91 11.68 -7.38
C ARG A 392 -22.36 10.53 -6.46
N SER A 393 -21.60 9.44 -6.35
CA SER A 393 -21.93 8.36 -5.40
C SER A 393 -21.62 8.73 -3.95
N THR A 394 -20.58 9.54 -3.70
CA THR A 394 -20.25 10.10 -2.37
C THR A 394 -21.16 11.24 -1.91
N ARG A 395 -21.88 11.91 -2.82
CA ARG A 395 -22.83 12.98 -2.49
C ARG A 395 -24.26 12.52 -2.22
N ARG A 396 -24.60 11.26 -2.52
CA ARG A 396 -25.97 10.75 -2.40
C ARG A 396 -26.24 9.88 -1.16
N PHE A 397 -25.25 9.66 -0.29
CA PHE A 397 -25.43 8.94 0.99
C PHE A 397 -24.49 9.47 2.06
#